data_AF-A0A962VGS8-F1
#
_entry.id   AF-A0A962VGS8-F1
#
_cell.length_a   1.000
_cell.length_b   1.000
_cell.length_c   1.000
_cell.angle_alpha   90.00
_cell.angle_beta   90.00
_cell.angle_gamma   90.00
#
_symmetry.space_group_name_H-M   'P 1'
#
loop_
_entity.id
_entity.type
_entity.pdbx_description
1 polymer ?
#
loop_
_entity_poly.entity_id
_entity_poly.type
_entity_poly.pdbx_seq_one_letter_code
_entity_poly.pdbx_strand_id
1 'polypeptide(L)'
;MTDADDFAGFPPDAFIFLRELAENNNRNWFNANKPRYQDHILAPMSCFNRAIAPHLYRISPAFIADPKPHGGSMFRIYRDTRFGNNKKPYKEHIACQFR
;
A
#
# COMPACT_ATOMS: atom_id res chain seq x y z
N MET A 1 0.88 10.01 23.73
CA MET A 1 -0.19 9.01 23.78
C MET A 1 -0.38 8.59 22.34
N THR A 2 0.09 7.39 22.00
CA THR A 2 0.33 6.93 20.63
C THR A 2 -0.98 6.42 20.05
N ASP A 3 -1.55 7.12 19.08
CA ASP A 3 -2.77 6.71 18.37
C ASP A 3 -2.49 5.48 17.49
N ALA A 4 -2.44 4.33 18.16
CA ALA A 4 -2.53 3.01 17.54
C ALA A 4 -3.97 2.71 17.05
N ASP A 5 -4.93 3.58 17.38
CA ASP A 5 -6.37 3.40 17.15
C ASP A 5 -6.88 3.86 15.75
N ASP A 6 -6.02 4.39 14.88
CA ASP A 6 -6.47 4.99 13.61
C ASP A 6 -6.71 4.02 12.45
N PHE A 7 -6.41 2.72 12.59
CA PHE A 7 -6.66 1.78 11.50
C PHE A 7 -8.09 1.24 11.55
N ALA A 8 -9.02 1.95 10.90
CA ALA A 8 -10.41 1.53 10.73
C ALA A 8 -10.63 0.49 9.61
N GLY A 9 -9.56 -0.01 8.98
CA GLY A 9 -9.64 -0.88 7.81
C GLY A 9 -9.44 -0.14 6.49
N PHE A 10 -9.49 -0.89 5.39
CA PHE A 10 -9.53 -0.34 4.04
C PHE A 10 -10.98 -0.01 3.66
N PRO A 11 -11.26 1.20 3.11
CA PRO A 11 -12.60 1.52 2.66
C PRO A 11 -13.00 0.59 1.49
N PRO A 12 -14.29 0.32 1.26
CA PRO A 12 -14.75 -0.49 0.13
C PRO A 12 -14.22 -0.01 -1.22
N ASP A 13 -14.06 1.32 -1.37
CA ASP A 13 -13.52 1.94 -2.57
C ASP A 13 -12.07 1.54 -2.87
N ALA A 14 -11.29 1.12 -1.87
CA ALA A 14 -9.94 0.59 -2.09
C ALA A 14 -9.97 -0.64 -3.02
N PHE A 15 -10.94 -1.54 -2.81
CA PHE A 15 -11.10 -2.74 -3.62
C PHE A 15 -11.69 -2.43 -5.00
N ILE A 16 -12.55 -1.41 -5.09
CA ILE A 16 -13.06 -0.90 -6.38
C ILE A 16 -11.90 -0.33 -7.21
N PHE A 17 -11.08 0.55 -6.60
CA PHE A 17 -9.90 1.13 -7.23
C PHE A 17 -8.96 0.05 -7.79
N LEU A 18 -8.68 -1.02 -7.04
CA LEU A 18 -7.78 -2.08 -7.52
C LEU A 18 -8.35 -2.86 -8.71
N ARG A 19 -9.67 -3.09 -8.76
CA ARG A 19 -10.33 -3.70 -9.93
C ARG A 19 -10.24 -2.77 -11.14
N GLU A 20 -10.60 -1.50 -10.98
CA GLU A 20 -10.53 -0.53 -12.07
C GLU A 20 -9.10 -0.29 -12.55
N LEU A 21 -8.10 -0.34 -11.66
CA LEU A 21 -6.68 -0.28 -12.01
C LEU A 21 -6.26 -1.49 -12.85
N ALA A 22 -6.80 -2.68 -12.57
CA ALA A 22 -6.50 -3.88 -13.35
C ALA A 22 -7.01 -3.79 -14.79
N GLU A 23 -8.19 -3.16 -14.97
CA GLU A 23 -8.81 -2.88 -16.26
C GLU A 23 -8.12 -1.71 -17.00
N ASN A 24 -7.73 -0.67 -16.28
CA ASN A 24 -7.20 0.58 -16.81
C ASN A 24 -5.71 0.80 -16.45
N ASN A 25 -4.89 -0.27 -16.53
CA ASN A 25 -3.50 -0.26 -16.07
C ASN A 25 -2.57 0.55 -16.99
N ASN A 26 -2.76 1.86 -17.02
CA ASN A 26 -1.99 2.83 -17.82
C ASN A 26 -1.76 4.13 -17.03
N ARG A 27 -0.76 4.91 -17.44
CA ARG A 27 -0.30 6.09 -16.70
C ARG A 27 -1.34 7.20 -16.62
N ASN A 28 -2.10 7.42 -17.70
CA ASN A 28 -3.08 8.50 -17.76
C ASN A 28 -4.20 8.27 -16.75
N TRP A 29 -4.76 7.06 -16.75
CA TRP A 29 -5.80 6.68 -15.80
C TRP A 29 -5.30 6.74 -14.36
N PHE A 30 -4.09 6.21 -14.07
CA PHE A 30 -3.54 6.27 -12.73
C PHE A 30 -3.31 7.70 -12.25
N ASN A 31 -2.78 8.59 -13.10
CA ASN A 31 -2.54 9.98 -12.72
C ASN A 31 -3.86 10.71 -12.39
N ALA A 32 -4.92 10.45 -13.15
CA ALA A 32 -6.25 11.01 -12.87
C ALA A 32 -6.85 10.47 -11.55
N ASN A 33 -6.51 9.24 -11.17
CA ASN A 33 -7.03 8.58 -9.97
C ASN A 33 -6.04 8.58 -8.79
N LYS A 34 -4.92 9.31 -8.91
CA LYS A 34 -3.85 9.33 -7.91
C LYS A 34 -4.31 9.80 -6.52
N PRO A 35 -5.22 10.81 -6.39
CA PRO A 35 -5.75 11.19 -5.08
C PRO A 35 -6.45 10.01 -4.40
N ARG A 36 -7.30 9.27 -5.13
CA ARG A 36 -8.00 8.08 -4.62
C ARG A 36 -7.02 6.99 -4.17
N TYR A 37 -5.93 6.79 -4.91
CA TYR A 37 -4.85 5.91 -4.45
C TYR A 37 -4.20 6.42 -3.15
N GLN A 38 -3.94 7.71 -3.01
CA GLN A 38 -3.34 8.26 -1.79
C GLN A 38 -4.28 8.09 -0.59
N ASP A 39 -5.56 8.40 -0.77
CA ASP A 39 -6.52 8.46 0.33
C ASP A 39 -7.07 7.09 0.73
N HIS A 40 -7.32 6.21 -0.24
CA HIS A 40 -8.01 4.94 0.03
C HIS A 40 -7.08 3.73 0.09
N ILE A 41 -5.83 3.88 -0.37
CA ILE A 41 -4.84 2.80 -0.40
C ILE A 41 -3.66 3.16 0.51
N LEU A 42 -2.97 4.26 0.21
CA LEU A 42 -1.70 4.58 0.84
C LEU A 42 -1.86 5.01 2.31
N ALA A 43 -2.83 5.87 2.60
CA ALA A 43 -3.11 6.31 3.97
C ALA A 43 -3.59 5.16 4.87
N PRO A 44 -4.59 4.33 4.49
CA PRO A 44 -4.99 3.17 5.30
C PRO A 44 -3.86 2.16 5.51
N MET A 45 -3.01 1.94 4.51
CA MET A 45 -1.85 1.05 4.65
C MET A 45 -0.80 1.60 5.62
N SER A 46 -0.59 2.93 5.64
CA SER A 46 0.25 3.59 6.63
C SER A 46 -0.31 3.45 8.04
N CYS A 47 -1.64 3.63 8.22
CA CYS A 47 -2.32 3.38 9.48
C CYS A 47 -2.19 1.92 9.92
N PHE A 48 -2.37 0.94 9.01
CA PHE A 48 -2.17 -0.48 9.30
C PHE A 48 -0.76 -0.77 9.81
N ASN A 49 0.28 -0.26 9.15
CA ASN A 49 1.67 -0.45 9.58
C ASN A 49 1.90 0.14 10.99
N ARG A 50 1.36 1.32 11.28
CA ARG A 50 1.44 1.94 12.60
C ARG A 50 0.72 1.09 13.66
N ALA A 51 -0.48 0.60 13.35
CA ALA A 51 -1.28 -0.20 14.25
C ALA A 51 -0.64 -1.56 14.56
N ILE A 52 -0.03 -2.23 13.56
CA ILE A 52 0.55 -3.56 13.73
C ILE A 52 1.96 -3.55 14.36
N ALA A 53 2.71 -2.44 14.23
CA ALA A 53 4.06 -2.28 14.76
C ALA A 53 4.24 -2.73 16.24
N PRO A 54 3.43 -2.28 17.22
CA PRO A 54 3.59 -2.72 18.62
C PRO A 54 3.32 -4.21 18.81
N HIS A 55 2.48 -4.84 17.98
CA HIS A 55 2.24 -6.28 18.05
C HIS A 55 3.42 -7.06 17.50
N LEU A 56 4.01 -6.62 16.39
CA LEU A 56 5.22 -7.22 15.83
C LEU A 56 6.40 -7.13 16.78
N TYR A 57 6.57 -5.99 17.46
CA TYR A 57 7.64 -5.80 18.45
C TYR A 57 7.58 -6.82 19.58
N ARG A 58 6.38 -7.21 20.03
CA ARG A 58 6.19 -8.25 21.06
C ARG A 58 6.60 -9.65 20.56
N ILE A 59 6.52 -9.91 19.26
CA ILE A 59 6.96 -11.16 18.65
C ILE A 59 8.47 -11.16 18.48
N SER A 60 9.03 -10.10 17.89
CA SER A 60 10.46 -9.89 17.75
C SER A 60 10.77 -8.43 17.43
N PRO A 61 11.77 -7.81 18.09
CA PRO A 61 12.25 -6.47 17.73
C PRO A 61 12.80 -6.36 16.31
N ALA A 62 13.09 -7.48 15.64
CA ALA A 62 13.57 -7.50 14.25
C ALA A 62 12.47 -7.25 13.21
N PHE A 63 11.18 -7.35 13.59
CA PHE A 63 10.09 -7.06 12.66
C PHE A 63 9.69 -5.59 12.74
N ILE A 64 10.26 -4.76 11.85
CA ILE A 64 9.96 -3.34 11.79
C ILE A 64 8.82 -3.09 10.78
N ALA A 65 7.74 -2.48 11.26
CA ALA A 65 6.67 -1.93 10.42
C ALA A 65 6.81 -0.39 10.35
N ASP A 66 7.61 0.10 9.41
CA ASP A 66 7.76 1.53 9.15
C ASP A 66 6.56 2.05 8.32
N PRO A 67 5.74 2.97 8.86
CA PRO A 67 4.53 3.48 8.22
C PRO A 67 4.81 4.45 7.06
N LYS A 68 6.07 4.79 6.76
CA LYS A 68 6.41 5.70 5.67
C LYS A 68 5.90 5.20 4.31
N PRO A 69 5.16 6.03 3.55
CA PRO A 69 4.68 5.72 2.20
C PRO A 69 5.78 5.30 1.20
N HIS A 70 6.99 5.80 1.40
CA HIS A 70 8.13 5.54 0.54
C HIS A 70 9.36 5.20 1.39
N GLY A 71 10.04 4.11 1.05
CA GLY A 71 11.23 3.64 1.76
C GLY A 71 10.95 2.96 3.10
N GLY A 72 9.70 2.93 3.57
CA GLY A 72 9.26 2.14 4.72
C GLY A 72 8.91 0.70 4.36
N SER A 73 8.00 0.12 5.13
CA SER A 73 7.56 -1.28 4.97
C SER A 73 6.67 -1.51 3.74
N MET A 74 6.10 -0.46 3.13
CA MET A 74 5.24 -0.58 1.96
C MET A 74 6.02 -0.77 0.66
N PHE A 75 5.55 -1.66 -0.21
CA PHE A 75 6.08 -1.75 -1.57
C PHE A 75 5.55 -0.62 -2.46
N ARG A 76 6.37 -0.17 -3.41
CA ARG A 76 5.92 0.72 -4.48
C ARG A 76 4.83 0.05 -5.33
N ILE A 77 3.85 0.85 -5.76
CA ILE A 77 2.82 0.43 -6.72
C ILE A 77 3.39 0.14 -8.11
N TYR A 78 4.51 0.76 -8.49
CA TYR A 78 5.13 0.54 -9.79
C TYR A 78 5.66 -0.90 -9.93
N ARG A 79 5.27 -1.55 -11.03
CA ARG A 79 5.80 -2.85 -11.43
C ARG A 79 7.15 -2.67 -12.12
N ASP A 80 8.10 -3.54 -11.81
CA ASP A 80 9.31 -3.64 -12.62
C ASP A 80 9.01 -4.46 -13.87
N THR A 81 9.06 -3.82 -15.04
CA THR A 81 8.67 -4.43 -16.33
C THR A 81 9.86 -4.77 -17.22
N ARG A 82 11.09 -4.58 -16.73
CA ARG A 82 12.32 -4.76 -17.52
C ARG A 82 12.46 -6.18 -18.08
N PHE A 83 12.18 -7.18 -17.25
CA PHE A 83 12.41 -8.60 -17.60
C PHE A 83 11.12 -9.42 -17.77
N GLY A 84 9.95 -8.86 -17.44
CA GLY A 84 8.67 -9.58 -17.52
C GLY A 84 7.98 -9.46 -18.88
N ASN A 85 7.27 -10.51 -19.30
CA ASN A 85 6.35 -10.47 -20.44
C ASN A 85 5.16 -9.53 -20.18
N ASN A 86 4.73 -9.42 -18.92
CA ASN A 86 3.70 -8.47 -18.51
C ASN A 86 4.29 -7.06 -18.41
N LYS A 87 3.87 -6.17 -19.32
CA LYS A 87 4.31 -4.77 -19.39
C LYS A 87 3.40 -3.77 -18.68
N LYS A 88 2.43 -4.23 -17.89
CA LYS A 88 1.58 -3.37 -17.08
C LYS A 88 2.42 -2.51 -16.11
N PRO A 89 2.29 -1.18 -16.10
CA PRO A 89 3.13 -0.28 -15.29
C PRO A 89 2.87 -0.37 -13.78
N TYR A 90 1.69 -0.80 -13.36
CA TYR A 90 1.29 -0.82 -11.94
C TYR A 90 0.97 -2.24 -11.46
N LYS A 91 1.19 -2.46 -10.16
CA LYS A 91 0.70 -3.63 -9.43
C LYS A 91 -0.78 -3.46 -9.14
N GLU A 92 -1.52 -4.56 -9.24
CA GLU A 92 -2.98 -4.63 -9.03
C GLU A 92 -3.31 -5.09 -7.60
N HIS A 93 -2.31 -5.03 -6.72
CA HIS A 93 -2.40 -5.39 -5.31
C HIS A 93 -1.50 -4.46 -4.49
N ILE A 94 -1.78 -4.39 -3.20
CA ILE A 94 -0.96 -3.70 -2.21
C ILE A 94 -0.21 -4.76 -1.43
N ALA A 95 1.01 -4.47 -1.02
CA ALA A 95 1.79 -5.35 -0.16
C ALA A 95 2.77 -4.55 0.70
N CYS A 96 3.19 -5.15 1.80
CA CYS A 96 4.27 -4.66 2.66
C CYS A 96 5.20 -5.80 3.07
N GLN A 97 6.33 -5.43 3.65
CA GLN A 97 7.32 -6.30 4.26
C GLN A 97 7.72 -5.74 5.62
N PHE A 98 7.88 -6.62 6.60
CA PHE A 98 8.46 -6.29 7.90
C PHE A 98 9.88 -6.84 7.96
N ARG A 99 10.86 -5.98 8.22
CA ARG A 99 12.29 -6.31 8.23
C ARG A 99 13.11 -5.28 8.99
#